data_AF-A0A496ZDS1-F1
#
_entry.id   AF-A0A496ZDS1-F1
#
_cell.length_a   1.000
_cell.length_b   1.000
_cell.length_c   1.000
_cell.angle_alpha   90.00
_cell.angle_beta   90.00
_cell.angle_gamma   90.00
#
_symmetry.space_group_name_H-M   'P 1'
#
loop_
_entity.id
_entity.type
_entity.pdbx_description
1 polymer ?
#
loop_
_entity_poly.entity_id
_entity_poly.type
_entity_poly.pdbx_seq_one_letter_code
_entity_poly.pdbx_strand_id
1 'polypeptide(L)'
;MLSAYTDEALYLSIMTDRLKKLYFTLLMPSFIGFVIGYAVKYFYHSMNIPGEVMAFGAPLIFILSAIFALALPIFYRTLFAHHRRHLNGIFPAELFKFERNLIGMAMVTPYLAMVGYLMGLPRFHLAGIILLALYAVYYYYPSKKRIAFEERIFRADRRK
;
A
#
# COMPACT_ATOMS: atom_id res chain seq x y z
N MET A 1 -9.90 17.95 31.35
CA MET A 1 -10.02 16.56 30.84
C MET A 1 -10.76 16.51 29.50
N LEU A 2 -11.88 17.22 29.30
CA LEU A 2 -12.57 17.31 27.99
C LEU A 2 -11.74 17.94 26.86
N SER A 3 -10.97 19.00 27.13
CA SER A 3 -10.14 19.67 26.11
C SER A 3 -9.06 18.76 25.50
N ALA A 4 -8.45 17.89 26.30
CA ALA A 4 -7.41 16.97 25.79
C ALA A 4 -8.00 15.85 24.91
N TYR A 5 -9.26 15.47 25.14
CA TYR A 5 -9.96 14.45 24.36
C TYR A 5 -10.40 14.98 22.99
N THR A 6 -10.81 16.25 22.91
CA THR A 6 -11.15 16.91 21.65
C THR A 6 -9.93 17.09 20.75
N ASP A 7 -8.77 17.42 21.31
CA ASP A 7 -7.52 17.55 20.56
C ASP A 7 -7.02 16.19 20.02
N GLU A 8 -7.24 15.11 20.78
CA GLU A 8 -6.85 13.76 20.40
C GLU A 8 -7.63 13.27 19.16
N ALA A 9 -8.96 13.44 19.20
CA ALA A 9 -9.85 13.07 18.13
C ALA A 9 -9.62 13.91 16.86
N LEU A 10 -9.37 15.21 17.04
CA LEU A 10 -9.10 16.15 15.95
C LEU A 10 -7.80 15.82 15.22
N TYR A 11 -6.72 15.55 15.96
CA TYR A 11 -5.44 15.16 15.36
C TYR A 11 -5.55 13.83 14.60
N LEU A 12 -6.19 12.83 15.20
CA LEU A 12 -6.38 11.53 14.57
C LEU A 12 -7.21 11.67 13.28
N SER A 13 -8.24 12.53 13.25
CA SER A 13 -8.97 12.82 12.03
C SER A 13 -8.09 13.48 10.97
N ILE A 14 -7.35 14.54 11.31
CA ILE A 14 -6.48 15.25 10.35
C ILE A 14 -5.45 14.30 9.75
N MET A 15 -4.80 13.48 10.58
CA MET A 15 -3.83 12.50 10.13
C MET A 15 -4.46 11.45 9.20
N THR A 16 -5.62 10.91 9.59
CA THR A 16 -6.36 9.94 8.78
C THR A 16 -6.73 10.52 7.42
N ASP A 17 -7.23 11.75 7.37
CA ASP A 17 -7.68 12.39 6.14
C ASP A 17 -6.50 12.67 5.20
N ARG A 18 -5.35 13.08 5.74
CA ARG A 18 -4.11 13.23 4.96
C ARG A 18 -3.62 11.90 4.38
N LEU A 19 -3.64 10.83 5.18
CA LEU A 19 -3.25 9.49 4.71
C LEU A 19 -4.24 8.93 3.68
N LYS A 20 -5.54 9.15 3.86
CA LYS A 20 -6.57 8.79 2.88
C LYS A 20 -6.39 9.52 1.57
N LYS A 21 -6.13 10.83 1.62
CA LYS A 21 -5.85 11.63 0.42
C LYS A 21 -4.67 11.03 -0.34
N LEU A 22 -3.56 10.77 0.35
CA LEU A 22 -2.40 10.11 -0.25
C LEU A 22 -2.75 8.74 -0.85
N TYR A 23 -3.44 7.89 -0.07
CA TYR A 23 -3.84 6.56 -0.49
C TYR A 23 -4.64 6.60 -1.80
N PHE A 24 -5.66 7.46 -1.89
CA PHE A 24 -6.45 7.59 -3.11
C PHE A 24 -5.67 8.25 -4.24
N THR A 25 -4.80 9.21 -3.96
CA THR A 25 -3.90 9.81 -4.97
C THR A 25 -2.97 8.76 -5.59
N LEU A 26 -2.49 7.78 -4.82
CA LEU A 26 -1.65 6.68 -5.33
C LEU A 26 -2.47 5.56 -5.98
N LEU A 27 -3.67 5.26 -5.49
CA LEU A 27 -4.49 4.17 -6.02
C LEU A 27 -5.19 4.53 -7.33
N MET A 28 -5.72 5.75 -7.44
CA MET A 28 -6.55 6.18 -8.57
C MET A 28 -5.86 6.05 -9.93
N PRO A 29 -4.57 6.42 -10.12
CA PRO A 29 -3.93 6.26 -11.41
C PRO A 29 -3.84 4.80 -11.86
N SER A 30 -3.54 3.88 -10.94
CA SER A 30 -3.52 2.45 -11.24
C SER A 30 -4.92 1.94 -11.63
N PHE A 31 -5.94 2.34 -10.88
CA PHE A 31 -7.33 1.96 -11.19
C PHE A 31 -7.79 2.50 -12.55
N ILE A 32 -7.52 3.79 -12.83
CA ILE A 32 -7.82 4.41 -14.13
C ILE A 32 -7.08 3.66 -15.25
N GLY A 33 -5.81 3.31 -15.04
CA GLY A 33 -5.03 2.56 -16.01
C GLY A 33 -5.59 1.16 -16.30
N PHE A 34 -6.19 0.48 -15.32
CA PHE A 34 -6.94 -0.75 -15.55
C PHE A 34 -8.16 -0.52 -16.45
N VAL A 35 -8.96 0.51 -16.18
CA VAL A 35 -10.18 0.83 -16.95
C VAL A 35 -9.81 1.17 -18.40
N ILE A 36 -8.81 2.03 -18.60
CA ILE A 36 -8.30 2.39 -19.93
C ILE A 36 -7.72 1.16 -20.62
N GLY A 37 -6.91 0.36 -19.92
CA GLY A 37 -6.32 -0.86 -20.44
C GLY A 37 -7.34 -1.87 -20.92
N TYR A 38 -8.44 -2.03 -20.16
CA TYR A 38 -9.56 -2.87 -20.54
C TYR A 38 -10.23 -2.37 -21.83
N ALA A 39 -10.53 -1.06 -21.91
CA ALA A 39 -11.13 -0.47 -23.10
C ALA A 39 -10.22 -0.64 -24.33
N VAL A 40 -8.92 -0.38 -24.20
CA VAL A 40 -7.95 -0.55 -25.30
C VAL A 40 -7.92 -2.01 -25.77
N LYS A 41 -7.87 -2.99 -24.86
CA LYS A 41 -7.89 -4.40 -25.23
C LYS A 41 -9.19 -4.83 -25.91
N TYR A 42 -10.30 -4.24 -25.49
CA TYR A 42 -11.60 -4.47 -26.12
C TYR A 42 -11.63 -4.00 -27.58
N PHE A 43 -11.02 -2.85 -27.88
CA PHE A 43 -11.04 -2.28 -29.24
C PHE A 43 -9.91 -2.73 -30.17
N TYR A 44 -8.70 -2.98 -29.66
CA TYR A 44 -7.49 -3.10 -30.50
C TYR A 44 -6.90 -4.50 -30.65
N HIS A 45 -7.49 -5.54 -30.05
CA HIS A 45 -6.90 -6.89 -29.94
C HIS A 45 -5.50 -6.87 -29.26
N SER A 46 -5.17 -7.93 -28.52
CA SER A 46 -4.01 -7.93 -27.63
C SER A 46 -2.68 -7.75 -28.39
N MET A 47 -1.77 -6.93 -27.85
CA MET A 47 -0.37 -6.94 -28.29
C MET A 47 0.25 -8.30 -27.95
N ASN A 48 0.71 -9.03 -28.98
CA ASN A 48 1.43 -10.29 -28.79
C ASN A 48 2.85 -9.98 -28.29
N ILE A 49 3.08 -10.13 -26.99
CA ILE A 49 4.43 -10.10 -26.42
C ILE A 49 5.08 -11.47 -26.68
N PRO A 50 6.37 -11.52 -27.09
CA PRO A 50 7.08 -12.79 -27.29
C PRO A 50 7.05 -13.68 -26.04
N GLY A 51 6.84 -14.99 -26.26
CA GLY A 51 6.71 -15.97 -25.17
C GLY A 51 7.94 -16.07 -24.25
N GLU A 52 9.14 -15.86 -24.78
CA GLU A 52 10.40 -15.88 -24.01
C GLU A 52 10.45 -14.75 -22.98
N VAL A 53 10.00 -13.54 -23.36
CA VAL A 53 9.91 -12.40 -22.46
C VAL A 53 8.87 -12.66 -21.36
N MET A 54 7.76 -13.32 -21.70
CA MET A 54 6.73 -13.70 -20.72
C MET A 54 7.20 -14.78 -19.74
N ALA A 55 8.05 -15.72 -20.19
CA ALA A 55 8.55 -16.81 -19.34
C ALA A 55 9.36 -16.29 -18.15
N PHE A 56 10.14 -15.22 -18.33
CA PHE A 56 10.90 -14.59 -17.25
C PHE A 56 10.17 -13.41 -16.61
N GLY A 57 9.49 -12.59 -17.41
CA GLY A 57 8.82 -11.38 -16.93
C GLY A 57 7.64 -11.66 -16.01
N ALA A 58 6.86 -12.71 -16.28
CA ALA A 58 5.67 -13.01 -15.48
C ALA A 58 6.01 -13.45 -14.04
N PRO A 59 6.94 -14.39 -13.81
CA PRO A 59 7.41 -14.71 -12.46
C PRO A 59 8.03 -13.50 -11.75
N LEU A 60 8.82 -12.69 -12.46
CA LEU A 60 9.48 -11.53 -11.88
C LEU A 60 8.47 -10.50 -11.34
N ILE A 61 7.48 -10.12 -12.15
CA ILE A 61 6.43 -9.17 -11.72
C ILE A 61 5.61 -9.76 -10.56
N PHE A 62 5.33 -11.06 -10.59
CA PHE A 62 4.63 -11.74 -9.51
C PHE A 62 5.41 -11.70 -8.19
N ILE A 63 6.71 -12.01 -8.22
CA ILE A 63 7.58 -11.96 -7.04
C ILE A 63 7.69 -10.53 -6.51
N LEU A 64 7.90 -9.54 -7.39
CA LEU A 64 7.94 -8.13 -6.99
C LEU A 64 6.61 -7.70 -6.34
N SER A 65 5.48 -8.14 -6.89
CA SER A 65 4.16 -7.88 -6.31
C SER A 65 4.04 -8.46 -4.89
N ALA A 66 4.54 -9.67 -4.67
CA ALA A 66 4.56 -10.27 -3.33
C ALA A 66 5.48 -9.53 -2.37
N ILE A 67 6.65 -9.06 -2.85
CA ILE A 67 7.58 -8.26 -2.05
C ILE A 67 6.91 -6.96 -1.59
N PHE A 68 6.32 -6.20 -2.52
CA PHE A 68 5.71 -4.92 -2.20
C PHE A 68 4.41 -5.01 -1.40
N ALA A 69 3.62 -6.08 -1.58
CA ALA A 69 2.39 -6.29 -0.82
C ALA A 69 2.64 -6.85 0.60
N LEU A 70 3.66 -7.69 0.77
CA LEU A 70 3.88 -8.49 1.97
C LEU A 70 5.26 -8.27 2.58
N ALA A 71 6.31 -8.76 1.91
CA ALA A 71 7.63 -8.92 2.53
C ALA A 71 8.23 -7.58 2.97
N LEU A 72 8.21 -6.58 2.09
CA LEU A 72 8.79 -5.27 2.34
C LEU A 72 8.02 -4.50 3.44
N PRO A 73 6.67 -4.40 3.40
CA PRO A 73 5.93 -3.81 4.52
C PRO A 73 6.15 -4.51 5.87
N ILE A 74 6.19 -5.85 5.89
CA ILE A 74 6.46 -6.62 7.12
C ILE A 74 7.86 -6.32 7.63
N PHE A 75 8.87 -6.37 6.76
CA PHE A 75 10.24 -6.04 7.10
C PHE A 75 10.39 -4.60 7.60
N TYR A 76 9.75 -3.64 6.94
CA TYR A 76 9.77 -2.24 7.37
C TYR A 76 9.13 -2.06 8.75
N ARG A 77 8.01 -2.75 9.02
CA ARG A 77 7.35 -2.75 10.33
C ARG A 77 8.24 -3.32 11.42
N THR A 78 8.89 -4.46 11.18
CA THR A 78 9.77 -5.09 12.17
C THR A 78 11.03 -4.26 12.39
N LEU A 79 11.61 -3.69 11.34
CA LEU A 79 12.76 -2.79 11.42
C LEU A 79 12.44 -1.53 12.23
N PHE A 80 11.28 -0.93 12.00
CA PHE A 80 10.82 0.24 12.74
C PHE A 80 10.61 -0.10 14.23
N ALA A 81 9.95 -1.21 14.54
CA ALA A 81 9.78 -1.68 15.91
C ALA A 81 11.12 -1.95 16.61
N HIS A 82 12.08 -2.55 15.90
CA HIS A 82 13.41 -2.82 16.43
C HIS A 82 14.18 -1.54 16.76
N HIS A 83 14.20 -0.56 15.85
CA HIS A 83 14.88 0.73 16.07
C HIS A 83 14.26 1.53 17.21
N ARG A 84 12.96 1.35 17.47
CA ARG A 84 12.21 2.13 18.46
C ARG A 84 11.96 1.36 19.77
N ARG A 85 12.45 0.11 19.88
CA ARG A 85 12.33 -0.79 21.05
C ARG A 85 12.70 -0.14 22.38
N HIS A 86 13.73 0.70 22.38
CA HIS A 86 14.29 1.30 23.60
C HIS A 86 13.74 2.70 23.90
N LEU A 87 12.85 3.22 23.04
CA LEU A 87 12.24 4.52 23.24
C LEU A 87 10.91 4.38 23.97
N ASN A 88 10.67 5.26 24.94
CA ASN A 88 9.45 5.24 25.75
C ASN A 88 8.19 5.71 25.00
N GLY A 89 8.35 6.20 23.76
CA GLY A 89 7.29 6.62 22.86
C GLY A 89 7.84 7.26 21.60
N ILE A 90 7.00 7.41 20.58
CA ILE A 90 7.35 8.08 19.32
C ILE A 90 6.57 9.39 19.15
N PHE A 91 7.19 10.36 18.49
CA PHE A 91 6.47 11.57 18.11
C PHE A 91 5.39 11.28 17.06
N PRO A 92 4.23 11.97 17.09
CA PRO A 92 3.16 11.74 16.12
C PRO A 92 3.61 11.94 14.65
N ALA A 93 4.56 12.85 14.41
CA ALA A 93 5.15 13.06 13.09
C ALA A 93 5.91 11.83 12.56
N GLU A 94 6.54 11.06 13.44
CA GLU A 94 7.25 9.82 13.07
C GLU A 94 6.25 8.70 12.76
N LEU A 95 5.16 8.60 13.51
CA LEU A 95 4.06 7.66 13.21
C LEU A 95 3.44 7.96 11.84
N PHE A 96 3.21 9.24 11.53
CA PHE A 96 2.72 9.64 10.22
C PHE A 96 3.68 9.25 9.08
N LYS A 97 4.99 9.47 9.26
CA LYS A 97 6.00 9.06 8.26
C LYS A 97 6.01 7.54 8.07
N PHE A 98 5.92 6.78 9.16
CA PHE A 98 5.84 5.32 9.13
C PHE A 98 4.64 4.84 8.33
N GLU A 99 3.44 5.33 8.63
CA GLU A 99 2.21 4.98 7.92
C GLU A 99 2.24 5.39 6.45
N ARG A 100 2.76 6.59 6.16
CA ARG A 100 2.94 7.08 4.80
C ARG A 100 3.83 6.15 3.99
N ASN A 101 4.94 5.69 4.56
CA ASN A 101 5.89 4.83 3.88
C ASN A 101 5.31 3.43 3.66
N LEU A 102 4.57 2.88 4.63
CA LEU A 102 3.87 1.60 4.48
C LEU A 102 2.85 1.64 3.33
N ILE A 103 2.02 2.68 3.27
CA ILE A 103 1.07 2.87 2.17
C ILE A 103 1.82 2.98 0.85
N GLY A 104 2.89 3.79 0.80
CA GLY A 104 3.70 3.95 -0.42
C GLY A 104 4.26 2.63 -0.94
N MET A 105 4.83 1.79 -0.08
CA MET A 105 5.35 0.46 -0.45
C MET A 105 4.23 -0.45 -0.98
N ALA A 106 3.11 -0.52 -0.26
CA ALA A 106 2.00 -1.39 -0.62
C ALA A 106 1.34 -0.99 -1.95
N MET A 107 1.22 0.32 -2.21
CA MET A 107 0.57 0.86 -3.40
C MET A 107 1.35 0.57 -4.69
N VAL A 108 2.61 0.15 -4.64
CA VAL A 108 3.34 -0.34 -5.83
C VAL A 108 2.64 -1.56 -6.45
N THR A 109 2.03 -2.41 -5.63
CA THR A 109 1.42 -3.67 -6.08
C THR A 109 0.26 -3.47 -7.07
N PRO A 110 -0.72 -2.58 -6.83
CA PRO A 110 -1.71 -2.20 -7.85
C PRO A 110 -1.12 -1.77 -9.19
N TYR A 111 -0.01 -1.03 -9.21
CA TYR A 111 0.65 -0.66 -10.47
C TYR A 111 1.26 -1.87 -11.17
N LEU A 112 1.90 -2.78 -10.42
CA LEU A 112 2.40 -4.03 -10.99
C LEU A 112 1.27 -4.92 -11.52
N ALA A 113 0.11 -4.92 -10.86
CA ALA A 113 -1.10 -5.59 -11.34
C ALA A 113 -1.60 -5.00 -12.66
N MET A 114 -1.63 -3.67 -12.76
CA MET A 114 -2.01 -2.96 -13.98
C MET A 114 -1.05 -3.28 -15.12
N VAL A 115 0.26 -3.21 -14.88
CA VAL A 115 1.29 -3.58 -15.88
C VAL A 115 1.13 -5.04 -16.30
N GLY A 116 0.97 -5.95 -15.33
CA GLY A 116 0.75 -7.37 -15.59
C GLY A 116 -0.50 -7.64 -16.44
N TYR A 117 -1.58 -6.90 -16.16
CA TYR A 117 -2.81 -6.97 -16.94
C TYR A 117 -2.60 -6.47 -18.37
N LEU A 118 -1.97 -5.32 -18.56
CA LEU A 118 -1.70 -4.73 -19.88
C LEU A 118 -0.82 -5.64 -20.73
N MET A 119 0.25 -6.17 -20.14
CA MET A 119 1.17 -7.11 -20.79
C MET A 119 0.51 -8.46 -21.13
N GLY A 120 -0.65 -8.78 -20.53
CA GLY A 120 -1.33 -10.05 -20.80
C GLY A 120 -0.62 -11.24 -20.18
N LEU A 121 -0.13 -11.10 -18.95
CA LEU A 121 0.56 -12.18 -18.22
C LEU A 121 -0.27 -13.48 -18.19
N PRO A 122 0.40 -14.65 -18.13
CA PRO A 122 -0.26 -15.93 -17.92
C PRO A 122 -1.21 -15.88 -16.73
N ARG A 123 -2.39 -16.51 -16.87
CA ARG A 123 -3.51 -16.40 -15.93
C ARG A 123 -3.13 -16.65 -14.48
N PHE A 124 -2.24 -17.62 -14.23
CA PHE A 124 -1.76 -17.95 -12.88
C PHE A 124 -1.07 -16.76 -12.21
N HIS A 125 -0.07 -16.17 -12.86
CA HIS A 125 0.68 -15.02 -12.33
C HIS A 125 -0.24 -13.81 -12.18
N LEU A 126 -1.07 -13.52 -13.19
CA LEU A 126 -1.97 -12.37 -13.16
C LEU A 126 -2.98 -12.47 -12.02
N ALA A 127 -3.64 -13.63 -11.84
CA ALA A 127 -4.60 -13.84 -10.76
C ALA A 127 -3.94 -13.64 -9.39
N GLY A 128 -2.74 -14.19 -9.21
CA GLY A 128 -1.97 -14.02 -7.98
C GLY A 128 -1.58 -12.56 -7.71
N ILE A 129 -1.13 -11.81 -8.73
CA ILE A 129 -0.83 -10.37 -8.60
C ILE A 129 -2.09 -9.58 -8.23
N ILE A 130 -3.25 -9.88 -8.85
CA ILE A 130 -4.52 -9.22 -8.54
C ILE A 130 -4.91 -9.48 -7.07
N LEU A 131 -4.79 -10.71 -6.59
CA LEU A 131 -5.05 -11.04 -5.18
C LEU A 131 -4.12 -10.26 -4.23
N LEU A 132 -2.83 -10.17 -4.58
CA LEU A 132 -1.85 -9.38 -3.81
C LEU A 132 -2.17 -7.88 -3.83
N ALA A 133 -2.61 -7.34 -4.96
CA ALA A 133 -3.02 -5.95 -5.08
C ALA A 133 -4.27 -5.68 -4.23
N LEU A 134 -5.28 -6.55 -4.29
CA LEU A 134 -6.48 -6.44 -3.46
C LEU A 134 -6.13 -6.54 -1.97
N TYR A 135 -5.25 -7.48 -1.61
CA TYR A 135 -4.74 -7.59 -0.24
C TYR A 135 -4.07 -6.27 0.20
N ALA A 136 -3.17 -5.71 -0.61
CA ALA A 136 -2.47 -4.48 -0.30
C ALA A 136 -3.44 -3.29 -0.14
N VAL A 137 -4.40 -3.16 -1.06
CA VAL A 137 -5.43 -2.13 -1.03
C VAL A 137 -6.28 -2.24 0.23
N TYR A 138 -6.71 -3.44 0.59
CA TYR A 138 -7.55 -3.68 1.76
C TYR A 138 -6.77 -3.49 3.09
N TYR A 139 -5.64 -4.15 3.23
CA TYR A 139 -4.90 -4.22 4.51
C TYR A 139 -4.27 -2.88 4.89
N TYR A 140 -3.75 -2.12 3.91
CA TYR A 140 -3.09 -0.84 4.17
C TYR A 140 -4.03 0.37 4.07
N TYR A 141 -5.36 0.15 4.05
CA TYR A 141 -6.32 1.24 4.09
C TYR A 141 -6.18 2.06 5.39
N PRO A 142 -5.97 3.40 5.31
CA PRO A 142 -5.78 4.25 6.49
C PRO A 142 -7.13 4.52 7.17
N SER A 143 -7.54 3.61 8.05
CA SER A 143 -8.70 3.78 8.92
C SER A 143 -8.31 4.33 10.29
N LYS A 144 -9.20 5.10 10.93
CA LYS A 144 -9.00 5.60 12.30
C LYS A 144 -8.68 4.47 13.28
N LYS A 145 -9.37 3.34 13.16
CA LYS A 145 -9.17 2.15 14.00
C LYS A 145 -7.75 1.57 13.85
N ARG A 146 -7.25 1.47 12.61
CA ARG A 146 -5.90 0.98 12.32
C ARG A 146 -4.84 1.92 12.88
N ILE A 147 -4.98 3.22 12.63
CA ILE A 147 -3.99 4.20 13.07
C ILE A 147 -3.95 4.30 14.61
N ALA A 148 -5.11 4.29 15.28
CA ALA A 148 -5.19 4.24 16.74
C ALA A 148 -4.65 2.91 17.33
N PHE A 149 -4.62 1.84 16.56
CA PHE A 149 -3.97 0.59 16.97
C PHE A 149 -2.44 0.70 16.89
N GLU A 150 -1.90 1.23 15.80
CA GLU A 150 -0.45 1.47 15.67
C GLU A 150 0.05 2.49 16.71
N GLU A 151 -0.74 3.53 16.99
CA GLU A 151 -0.44 4.51 18.04
C GLU A 151 -0.25 3.86 19.41
N ARG A 152 -1.12 2.90 19.75
CA ARG A 152 -1.04 2.13 21.00
C ARG A 152 0.16 1.19 21.02
N ILE A 153 0.47 0.52 19.90
CA ILE A 153 1.64 -0.37 19.79
C ILE A 153 2.94 0.42 20.01
N PHE A 154 3.09 1.56 19.34
CA PHE A 154 4.31 2.34 19.38
C PHE A 154 4.36 3.38 20.50
N ARG A 155 3.33 3.41 21.37
CA ARG A 155 3.21 4.34 22.50
C ARG A 155 3.48 5.78 22.06
N ALA A 156 2.83 6.22 20.99
CA ALA A 156 3.06 7.56 20.48
C ALA A 156 2.47 8.60 21.46
N ASP A 157 3.29 9.08 22.38
CA ASP A 157 2.88 10.07 23.39
C ASP A 157 2.86 11.46 22.76
N ARG A 158 1.70 12.10 22.79
CA ARG A 158 1.46 13.40 22.16
C ARG A 158 1.69 14.58 23.11
N ARG A 159 2.15 14.33 24.35
CA ARG A 159 2.40 15.36 25.38
C ARG A 159 3.85 15.87 25.44
N LYS A 160 4.70 15.50 24.48
CA LYS A 160 6.08 15.99 24.36
C LYS A 160 6.25 16.92 23.18
#